data_AF-A0A1F5SBW6-F1
#
_entry.id   AF-A0A1F5SBW6-F1
#
_cell.length_a   1.000
_cell.length_b   1.000
_cell.length_c   1.000
_cell.angle_alpha   90.00
_cell.angle_beta   90.00
_cell.angle_gamma   90.00
#
_symmetry.space_group_name_H-M   'P 1'
#
loop_
_entity.id
_entity.type
_entity.pdbx_description
1 polymer ?
#
loop_
_entity_poly.entity_id
_entity_poly.type
_entity_poly.pdbx_seq_one_letter_code
_entity_poly.pdbx_strand_id
1 'polypeptide(L)'
;MINDFLTREDLVFFSSGSRLTMGSVLLASENPGGRPRLVPVIKNEKQVYDFPKLAEIHNYYQSQFKKFDPKLLSVSRKVKYRVEISAGLKRKIKQVKLNLAKVKHDETN
;
A
#
# COMPACT_ATOMS: atom_id res chain seq x y z
N MET A 1 15.61 10.47 15.95
CA MET A 1 14.29 10.86 15.39
C MET A 1 14.40 10.76 13.88
N ILE A 2 13.79 9.74 13.26
CA ILE A 2 13.83 9.55 11.81
C ILE A 2 12.40 9.76 11.30
N ASN A 3 12.20 10.80 10.49
CA ASN A 3 10.92 11.15 9.90
C ASN A 3 10.64 10.21 8.72
N ASP A 4 10.02 9.06 9.02
CA ASP A 4 9.61 8.01 8.09
C ASP A 4 8.18 8.25 7.55
N PHE A 5 7.95 9.29 6.74
CA PHE A 5 6.64 9.49 6.08
C PHE A 5 6.80 9.64 4.57
N LEU A 6 5.91 8.95 3.81
CA LEU A 6 5.72 9.19 2.38
C LEU A 6 5.29 10.63 2.15
N THR A 7 6.00 11.36 1.29
CA THR A 7 5.65 12.75 0.97
C THR A 7 4.61 12.81 -0.16
N ARG A 8 4.02 14.00 -0.36
CA ARG A 8 3.15 14.24 -1.52
C ARG A 8 3.85 14.00 -2.86
N GLU A 9 5.17 14.15 -2.93
CA GLU A 9 5.91 13.81 -4.15
C GLU A 9 5.98 12.30 -4.39
N ASP A 10 6.05 11.48 -3.32
CA ASP A 10 6.04 10.02 -3.44
C ASP A 10 4.68 9.49 -3.95
N LEU A 11 3.57 10.20 -3.68
CA LEU A 11 2.22 9.85 -4.14
C LEU A 11 2.05 9.93 -5.67
N VAL A 12 2.80 10.79 -6.35
CA VAL A 12 2.80 10.91 -7.82
C VAL A 12 3.34 9.63 -8.49
N PHE A 13 4.11 8.82 -7.77
CA PHE A 13 4.57 7.52 -8.28
C PHE A 13 3.46 6.46 -8.34
N PHE A 14 2.38 6.62 -7.57
CA PHE A 14 1.30 5.63 -7.44
C PHE A 14 0.03 5.98 -8.23
N SER A 15 -0.07 7.18 -8.82
CA SER A 15 -1.31 7.69 -9.43
C SER A 15 -1.55 7.26 -10.89
N SER A 16 -0.62 6.54 -11.53
CA SER A 16 -0.86 5.97 -12.86
C SER A 16 -1.15 4.47 -12.77
N GLY A 17 -2.30 4.03 -13.31
CA GLY A 17 -2.80 2.66 -13.19
C GLY A 17 -1.83 1.57 -13.68
N SER A 18 -0.89 1.91 -14.58
CA SER A 18 0.16 1.01 -15.09
C SER A 18 1.29 0.74 -14.07
N ARG A 19 1.45 1.57 -13.02
CA ARG A 19 2.49 1.40 -11.98
C ARG A 19 2.03 0.59 -10.77
N LEU A 20 0.72 0.48 -10.54
CA LEU A 20 0.15 -0.34 -9.46
C LEU A 20 0.39 -1.84 -9.71
N THR A 21 0.33 -2.27 -10.97
CA THR A 21 0.70 -3.65 -11.39
C THR A 21 2.21 -3.89 -11.24
N MET A 22 3.06 -2.90 -11.53
CA MET A 22 4.50 -3.00 -11.27
C MET A 22 4.83 -3.06 -9.77
N GLY A 23 4.10 -2.31 -8.94
CA GLY A 23 4.27 -2.32 -7.48
C GLY A 23 3.96 -3.67 -6.84
N SER A 24 2.94 -4.39 -7.33
CA SER A 24 2.60 -5.73 -6.85
C SER A 24 3.61 -6.79 -7.29
N VAL A 25 4.14 -6.70 -8.52
CA VAL A 25 5.22 -7.59 -9.02
C VAL A 25 6.52 -7.38 -8.26
N LEU A 26 6.85 -6.13 -7.90
CA LEU A 26 8.06 -5.81 -7.14
C LEU A 26 8.01 -6.29 -5.67
N LEU A 27 6.84 -6.49 -5.10
CA LEU A 27 6.66 -6.91 -3.70
C LEU A 27 6.32 -8.39 -3.53
N ALA A 28 6.15 -9.14 -4.62
CA ALA A 28 5.72 -10.54 -4.58
C ALA A 28 6.66 -11.46 -3.79
N SER A 29 7.94 -11.09 -3.63
CA SER A 29 8.93 -11.85 -2.87
C SER A 29 9.14 -11.37 -1.41
N GLU A 30 8.53 -10.26 -1.01
CA GLU A 30 8.57 -9.82 0.38
C GLU A 30 7.33 -10.33 1.11
N ASN A 31 7.53 -11.02 2.24
CA ASN A 31 6.45 -11.35 3.15
C ASN A 31 6.50 -10.35 4.32
N PRO A 32 5.78 -9.23 4.26
CA PRO A 32 5.82 -8.20 5.30
C PRO A 32 5.24 -8.65 6.66
N GLY A 33 4.80 -9.91 6.76
CA GLY A 33 4.09 -10.43 7.91
C GLY A 33 2.63 -9.95 7.95
N GLY A 34 1.80 -10.68 8.68
CA GLY A 34 0.37 -10.38 8.79
C GLY A 34 -0.48 -10.87 7.62
N ARG A 35 -1.77 -10.53 7.65
CA ARG A 35 -2.73 -10.97 6.63
C ARG A 35 -2.72 -9.99 5.44
N PRO A 36 -2.62 -10.48 4.18
CA PRO A 36 -2.74 -9.63 3.01
C PRO A 36 -4.09 -8.92 3.02
N ARG A 37 -4.08 -7.61 2.77
CA ARG A 37 -5.29 -6.78 2.74
C ARG A 37 -5.85 -6.58 1.34
N LEU A 38 -5.01 -6.71 0.32
CA LEU A 38 -5.42 -6.69 -1.07
C LEU A 38 -5.64 -8.13 -1.54
N VAL A 39 -6.83 -8.39 -2.07
CA VAL A 39 -7.24 -9.70 -2.60
C VAL A 39 -7.59 -9.49 -4.07
N PRO A 40 -7.12 -10.35 -5.00
CA PRO A 40 -7.45 -10.21 -6.41
C PRO A 40 -8.95 -10.49 -6.60
N VAL A 41 -9.67 -9.51 -7.14
CA VAL A 41 -11.08 -9.68 -7.54
C VAL A 41 -11.18 -10.11 -9.01
N ILE A 42 -10.30 -9.55 -9.84
CA ILE A 42 -10.17 -9.87 -11.27
C ILE A 42 -8.74 -10.31 -11.54
N LYS A 43 -8.57 -11.41 -12.27
CA LYS A 43 -7.27 -11.92 -12.71
C LYS A 43 -7.39 -12.44 -14.15
N ASN A 44 -6.54 -11.94 -15.04
CA ASN A 44 -6.56 -12.28 -16.47
C ASN A 44 -7.97 -12.13 -17.07
N GLU A 45 -8.58 -10.96 -16.84
CA GLU A 45 -9.94 -10.60 -17.31
C GLU A 45 -11.08 -11.46 -16.75
N LYS A 46 -10.79 -12.42 -15.87
CA LYS A 46 -11.79 -13.27 -15.20
C LYS A 46 -12.01 -12.81 -13.78
N GLN A 47 -13.26 -12.77 -13.34
CA GLN A 47 -13.59 -12.63 -11.93
C GLN A 47 -13.14 -13.90 -11.19
N VAL A 48 -12.34 -13.73 -10.15
CA VAL A 48 -11.77 -14.83 -9.33
C VAL A 48 -12.18 -14.74 -7.86
N TYR A 49 -13.00 -13.74 -7.52
CA TYR A 49 -13.52 -13.53 -6.18
C TYR A 49 -15.03 -13.33 -6.24
N ASP A 50 -15.75 -14.09 -5.43
CA ASP A 50 -17.19 -13.95 -5.30
C ASP A 50 -17.52 -12.78 -4.38
N PHE A 51 -18.44 -11.93 -4.82
CA PHE A 51 -18.86 -10.81 -4.00
C PHE A 51 -19.62 -11.32 -2.77
N PRO A 52 -19.23 -10.87 -1.57
CA PRO A 52 -19.89 -11.31 -0.34
C PRO A 52 -21.32 -10.78 -0.27
N LYS A 53 -22.17 -11.52 0.46
CA LYS A 53 -23.53 -11.07 0.76
C LYS A 53 -23.50 -9.93 1.78
N LEU A 54 -24.55 -9.11 1.81
CA LEU A 54 -24.66 -7.98 2.74
C LEU A 54 -24.46 -8.40 4.21
N ALA A 55 -25.05 -9.53 4.61
CA ALA A 55 -24.88 -10.08 5.96
C ALA A 55 -23.42 -10.41 6.30
N GLU A 56 -22.65 -10.93 5.33
CA GLU A 56 -21.24 -11.25 5.52
C GLU A 56 -20.39 -9.98 5.66
N ILE A 57 -20.69 -8.96 4.87
CA ILE A 57 -20.04 -7.64 4.98
C ILE A 57 -20.27 -7.05 6.38
N HIS A 58 -21.52 -7.07 6.84
CA HIS A 58 -21.88 -6.55 8.16
C HIS A 58 -21.19 -7.33 9.29
N ASN A 59 -21.22 -8.65 9.25
CA ASN A 59 -20.57 -9.51 10.25
C ASN A 59 -19.05 -9.31 10.26
N TYR A 60 -18.44 -9.19 9.06
CA TYR A 60 -17.03 -8.88 8.94
C TYR A 60 -16.71 -7.55 9.61
N TYR A 61 -17.45 -6.48 9.31
CA TYR A 61 -17.26 -5.17 9.93
C TYR A 61 -17.33 -5.24 11.45
N GLN A 62 -18.39 -5.84 12.01
CA GLN A 62 -18.53 -5.99 13.46
C GLN A 62 -17.35 -6.76 14.09
N SER A 63 -16.87 -7.81 13.42
CA SER A 63 -15.74 -8.61 13.89
C SER A 63 -14.41 -7.83 13.86
N GLN A 64 -14.22 -6.94 12.88
CA GLN A 64 -13.02 -6.13 12.77
C GLN A 64 -13.06 -4.96 13.76
N PHE A 65 -14.21 -4.30 13.89
CA PHE A 65 -14.40 -3.14 14.77
C PHE A 65 -13.95 -3.44 16.22
N LYS A 66 -14.30 -4.62 16.73
CA LYS A 66 -13.89 -5.09 18.07
C LYS A 66 -12.38 -5.26 18.28
N LYS A 67 -11.59 -5.33 17.20
CA LYS A 67 -10.13 -5.53 17.25
C LYS A 67 -9.35 -4.21 17.27
N PHE A 68 -10.00 -3.08 16.96
CA PHE A 68 -9.33 -1.78 16.92
C PHE A 68 -9.28 -1.14 18.30
N ASP A 69 -8.20 -0.40 18.58
CA ASP A 69 -8.12 0.47 19.74
C ASP A 69 -9.23 1.55 19.63
N PRO A 70 -10.12 1.70 20.63
CA PRO A 70 -11.16 2.73 20.63
C PRO A 70 -10.64 4.14 20.35
N LYS A 71 -9.38 4.44 20.70
CA LYS A 71 -8.76 5.74 20.43
C LYS A 71 -8.59 6.02 18.93
N LEU A 72 -8.38 4.99 18.10
CA LEU A 72 -8.32 5.13 16.64
C LEU A 72 -9.70 5.37 16.02
N LEU A 73 -10.77 5.02 16.73
CA LEU A 73 -12.16 5.17 16.30
C LEU A 73 -12.79 6.49 16.79
N SER A 74 -12.07 7.24 17.62
CA SER A 74 -12.56 8.50 18.19
C SER A 74 -12.60 9.60 17.14
N VAL A 75 -13.76 10.23 16.97
CA VAL A 75 -13.93 11.39 16.05
C VAL A 75 -13.23 12.64 16.60
N SER A 76 -13.18 12.79 17.93
CA SER A 76 -12.64 13.97 18.60
C SER A 76 -11.12 13.93 18.81
N ARG A 77 -10.52 12.74 18.82
CA ARG A 77 -9.07 12.57 19.03
C ARG A 77 -8.37 12.12 17.75
N LYS A 78 -7.47 12.96 17.25
CA LYS A 78 -6.60 12.58 16.12
C LYS A 78 -5.46 11.70 16.62
N VAL A 79 -5.62 10.40 16.50
CA VAL A 79 -4.55 9.41 16.73
C VAL A 79 -3.96 9.01 15.38
N LYS A 80 -2.63 8.98 15.27
CA LYS A 80 -1.95 8.54 14.05
C LYS A 80 -1.94 7.01 13.99
N TYR A 81 -2.52 6.44 12.93
CA TYR A 81 -2.36 5.03 12.63
C TYR A 81 -0.98 4.78 12.02
N ARG A 82 -0.24 3.82 12.56
CA ARG A 82 1.12 3.50 12.11
C ARG A 82 1.06 2.78 10.76
N VAL A 83 1.67 3.37 9.75
CA VAL A 83 1.85 2.77 8.42
C VAL A 83 3.34 2.76 8.13
N GLU A 84 3.89 1.60 7.83
CA GLU A 84 5.31 1.42 7.58
C GLU A 84 5.56 0.77 6.23
N ILE A 85 6.77 1.01 5.73
CA ILE A 85 7.26 0.45 4.47
C ILE A 85 8.30 -0.61 4.79
N SER A 86 8.20 -1.77 4.13
CA SER A 86 9.17 -2.85 4.26
C SER A 86 10.59 -2.39 3.87
N ALA A 87 11.60 -3.05 4.45
CA ALA A 87 12.99 -2.70 4.21
C ALA A 87 13.38 -2.85 2.73
N GLY A 88 12.91 -3.88 2.02
CA GLY A 88 13.21 -4.05 0.59
C GLY A 88 12.48 -3.04 -0.28
N LEU A 89 11.24 -2.65 0.03
CA LEU A 89 10.59 -1.55 -0.68
C LEU A 89 11.35 -0.23 -0.48
N LYS A 90 11.81 0.07 0.74
CA LYS A 90 12.69 1.24 0.99
C LYS A 90 13.95 1.20 0.11
N ARG A 91 14.61 0.04 0.02
CA ARG A 91 15.80 -0.15 -0.85
C ARG A 91 15.48 0.06 -2.33
N LYS A 92 14.37 -0.50 -2.81
CA LYS A 92 13.94 -0.36 -4.21
C LYS A 92 13.59 1.08 -4.56
N ILE A 93 12.86 1.78 -3.69
CA ILE A 93 12.57 3.22 -3.89
C ILE A 93 13.88 4.02 -4.01
N LYS A 94 14.88 3.74 -3.15
CA LYS A 94 16.19 4.38 -3.22
C LYS A 94 16.90 4.11 -4.55
N GLN A 95 16.90 2.87 -5.02
CA GLN A 95 17.48 2.49 -6.32
C GLN A 95 16.79 3.21 -7.48
N VAL A 96 15.46 3.25 -7.49
CA VAL A 96 14.68 3.94 -8.53
C VAL A 96 14.99 5.44 -8.54
N LYS A 97 15.05 6.09 -7.37
CA LYS A 97 15.41 7.51 -7.27
C LYS A 97 16.80 7.81 -7.83
N LEU A 98 17.78 6.94 -7.58
CA LEU A 98 19.14 7.07 -8.14
C LEU A 98 19.16 6.89 -9.66
N ASN A 99 18.44 5.89 -10.19
CA ASN A 99 18.40 5.65 -11.62
C ASN A 99 17.74 6.81 -12.39
N LEU A 100 16.65 7.37 -11.84
CA LEU A 100 16.00 8.53 -12.43
C LEU A 100 16.89 9.78 -12.45
N ALA A 101 17.72 9.98 -11.43
CA ALA A 101 18.66 11.09 -11.39
C ALA A 101 19.75 10.96 -12.48
N LYS A 102 20.21 9.73 -12.77
CA LYS A 102 21.17 9.47 -13.86
C LYS A 102 20.57 9.76 -15.24
N VAL A 103 19.38 9.23 -15.51
CA VAL A 103 18.68 9.47 -16.79
C VAL A 103 18.47 10.96 -17.05
N LYS A 104 18.06 11.73 -16.02
CA LYS A 104 17.91 13.18 -16.15
C LYS A 104 19.22 13.92 -16.42
N HIS A 105 20.35 13.40 -15.92
CA HIS A 105 21.66 14.01 -16.14
C HIS A 105 22.18 13.70 -17.56
N ASP A 106 21.84 12.54 -18.10
CA ASP A 106 22.18 12.12 -19.46
C ASP A 106 21.31 12.82 -20.53
N GLU A 107 20.09 13.25 -20.18
CA GLU A 107 19.21 14.06 -21.06
C GLU A 107 19.59 15.55 -21.11
N THR A 108 20.43 16.04 -20.18
CA THR A 108 20.88 17.44 -20.10
C THR A 108 22.29 17.68 -20.64
N ASN A 109 22.98 16.63 -21.10
CA ASN A 109 24.26 16.69 -21.81
C ASN A 109 24.06 16.35 -23.29
#